data_AF-A0A7S4R5L9-F1
#
_entry.id   AF-A0A7S4R5L9-F1
#
_cell.length_a   1.000
_cell.length_b   1.000
_cell.length_c   1.000
_cell.angle_alpha   90.00
_cell.angle_beta   90.00
_cell.angle_gamma   90.00
#
_symmetry.space_group_name_H-M   'P 1'
#
loop_
_entity.id
_entity.type
_entity.pdbx_description
1 polymer ?
#
loop_
_entity_poly.entity_id
_entity_poly.type
_entity_poly.pdbx_seq_one_letter_code
_entity_poly.pdbx_strand_id
1 'polypeptide(L)'
;EIDRIHRIETNVTYFSLPEEDFGALVRRTTITNLDQQQSLELSVLDGLARIEPAGGRLNELLKNMGRTLEAWMGVYQASNDGNITMPYYKMSTETADTAAVKIQHAGHYCLAFVEDHTHSTSSSSSQLLPIVYDTSKVFGNDTMMLYPVAMNTKTVREIIGEEQYGFAETSSAFAAVDKVTIEPGKSITIASFYGLADHITDVPTISHRITANGFVQYKFSRAREIIQQINNNAETSTKNDLFNGLVSQMFMDNSIRG
;
A
#
# COMPACT_ATOMS: atom_id res chain seq x y z
N GLU A 1 -14.00 -9.58 -3.90
CA GLU A 1 -14.13 -10.72 -4.80
C GLU A 1 -14.42 -11.98 -3.99
N ILE A 2 -15.25 -12.88 -4.51
CA ILE A 2 -15.54 -14.16 -3.86
C ILE A 2 -15.15 -15.28 -4.81
N ASP A 3 -14.13 -16.05 -4.44
CA ASP A 3 -13.77 -17.31 -5.10
C ASP A 3 -14.60 -18.43 -4.47
N ARG A 4 -15.56 -18.94 -5.25
CA ARG A 4 -16.46 -20.01 -4.80
C ARG A 4 -15.81 -21.39 -4.82
N ILE A 5 -14.79 -21.61 -5.64
CA ILE A 5 -14.10 -22.89 -5.76
C ILE A 5 -13.22 -23.10 -4.53
N HIS A 6 -12.43 -22.09 -4.18
CA HIS A 6 -11.53 -22.13 -3.02
C HIS A 6 -12.18 -21.64 -1.72
N ARG A 7 -13.42 -21.12 -1.79
CA ARG A 7 -14.18 -20.58 -0.65
C ARG A 7 -13.46 -19.44 0.07
N ILE A 8 -12.93 -18.50 -0.72
CA ILE A 8 -12.18 -17.34 -0.22
C ILE A 8 -12.94 -16.08 -0.60
N GLU A 9 -13.11 -15.18 0.36
CA GLU A 9 -13.54 -13.80 0.08
C GLU A 9 -12.38 -12.84 0.30
N THR A 10 -12.13 -11.99 -0.68
CA THR A 10 -11.12 -10.93 -0.62
C THR A 10 -11.82 -9.57 -0.72
N ASN A 11 -11.70 -8.74 0.32
CA ASN A 11 -12.17 -7.36 0.33
C ASN A 11 -10.98 -6.40 0.39
N VAL A 12 -10.92 -5.42 -0.52
CA VAL A 12 -9.90 -4.37 -0.49
C VAL A 12 -10.57 -3.04 -0.23
N THR A 13 -10.19 -2.40 0.87
CA THR A 13 -10.68 -1.07 1.27
C THR A 13 -9.55 -0.05 1.17
N TYR A 14 -9.81 1.07 0.50
CA TYR A 14 -8.88 2.18 0.36
C TYR A 14 -9.37 3.40 1.13
N PHE A 15 -8.45 4.12 1.78
CA PHE A 15 -8.73 5.44 2.34
C PHE A 15 -7.44 6.27 2.45
N SER A 16 -7.57 7.59 2.36
CA SER A 16 -6.47 8.51 2.68
C SER A 16 -6.30 8.57 4.20
N LEU A 17 -5.06 8.49 4.69
CA LEU A 17 -4.73 8.60 6.10
C LEU A 17 -5.03 10.03 6.61
N PRO A 18 -6.00 10.21 7.53
CA PRO A 18 -6.35 11.55 8.00
C PRO A 18 -5.54 11.95 9.24
N GLU A 19 -5.42 13.27 9.46
CA GLU A 19 -4.94 13.85 10.72
C GLU A 19 -3.55 13.33 11.15
N GLU A 20 -2.64 13.23 10.19
CA GLU A 20 -1.24 12.88 10.38
C GLU A 20 -0.36 13.94 9.71
N ASP A 21 0.88 14.07 10.19
CA ASP A 21 1.90 14.97 9.64
C ASP A 21 2.59 14.39 8.39
N PHE A 22 2.26 13.15 8.02
CA PHE A 22 2.65 12.50 6.78
C PHE A 22 1.42 12.01 6.01
N GLY A 23 1.51 12.05 4.67
CA GLY A 23 0.45 11.54 3.79
C GLY A 23 0.66 10.07 3.45
N ALA A 24 -0.43 9.29 3.48
CA ALA A 24 -0.46 7.92 2.98
C ALA A 24 -1.82 7.54 2.39
N LEU A 25 -1.81 6.77 1.31
CA LEU A 25 -2.93 5.94 0.88
C LEU A 25 -2.85 4.63 1.65
N VAL A 26 -3.88 4.34 2.44
CA VAL A 26 -4.01 3.09 3.16
C VAL A 26 -4.83 2.12 2.34
N ARG A 27 -4.30 0.92 2.13
CA ARG A 27 -4.94 -0.20 1.46
C ARG A 27 -5.07 -1.35 2.46
N ARG A 28 -6.30 -1.71 2.79
CA ARG A 28 -6.61 -2.84 3.69
C ARG A 28 -7.17 -4.00 2.90
N THR A 29 -6.43 -5.09 2.81
CA THR A 29 -6.85 -6.31 2.15
C THR A 29 -7.27 -7.33 3.20
N THR A 30 -8.57 -7.59 3.30
CA THR A 30 -9.12 -8.61 4.19
C THR A 30 -9.40 -9.87 3.40
N ILE A 31 -8.81 -10.99 3.84
CA ILE A 31 -9.00 -12.32 3.26
C ILE A 31 -9.76 -13.16 4.28
N THR A 32 -10.90 -13.69 3.90
CA THR A 32 -11.80 -14.46 4.75
C THR A 32 -11.90 -15.89 4.24
N ASN A 33 -11.72 -16.85 5.16
CA ASN A 33 -12.02 -18.26 4.91
C ASN A 33 -13.53 -18.49 5.06
N LEU A 34 -14.22 -18.78 3.95
CA LEU A 34 -15.66 -19.07 3.95
C LEU A 34 -15.96 -20.54 4.28
N ASP A 35 -14.95 -21.39 4.46
CA ASP A 35 -15.12 -22.72 5.02
C ASP A 35 -15.44 -22.64 6.52
N GLN A 36 -16.35 -23.49 6.97
CA GLN A 36 -16.83 -23.52 8.37
C GLN A 36 -16.22 -24.69 9.16
N GLN A 37 -15.43 -25.54 8.51
CA GLN A 37 -14.87 -26.76 9.07
C GLN A 37 -13.36 -26.87 8.86
N GLN A 38 -12.84 -26.41 7.72
CA GLN A 38 -11.43 -26.55 7.37
C GLN A 38 -10.68 -25.22 7.45
N SER A 39 -9.48 -25.26 8.05
CA SER A 39 -8.54 -24.14 8.04
C SER A 39 -7.96 -23.96 6.64
N LEU A 40 -7.79 -22.71 6.22
CA LEU A 40 -7.17 -22.34 4.97
C LEU A 40 -5.71 -21.96 5.21
N GLU A 41 -4.78 -22.65 4.57
CA GLU A 41 -3.39 -22.24 4.51
C GLU A 41 -3.11 -21.53 3.19
N LEU A 42 -2.52 -20.33 3.26
CA LEU A 42 -2.19 -19.56 2.07
C LEU A 42 -0.88 -18.76 2.21
N SER A 43 -0.31 -18.46 1.05
CA SER A 43 0.76 -17.49 0.85
C SER A 43 0.22 -16.34 0.00
N VAL A 44 0.62 -15.10 0.28
CA VAL A 44 0.02 -13.92 -0.37
C VAL A 44 1.10 -12.93 -0.79
N LEU A 45 1.00 -12.43 -2.03
CA LEU A 45 1.62 -11.18 -2.45
C LEU A 45 0.52 -10.16 -2.68
N ASP A 46 0.55 -9.07 -1.93
CA ASP A 46 -0.54 -8.08 -1.91
C ASP A 46 0.01 -6.66 -2.06
N GLY A 47 -0.38 -5.94 -3.11
CA GLY A 47 0.05 -4.56 -3.28
C GLY A 47 -0.02 -4.02 -4.71
N LEU A 48 0.95 -3.18 -5.07
CA LEU A 48 0.97 -2.45 -6.34
C LEU A 48 1.93 -3.10 -7.33
N ALA A 49 1.44 -3.37 -8.55
CA ALA A 49 2.27 -3.84 -9.65
C ALA A 49 3.28 -2.79 -10.13
N ARG A 50 2.95 -1.51 -9.96
CA ARG A 50 3.82 -0.36 -10.27
C ARG A 50 3.70 0.69 -9.20
N ILE A 51 4.84 1.23 -8.78
CA ILE A 51 4.94 2.43 -7.95
C ILE A 51 5.95 3.38 -8.59
N GLU A 52 5.52 4.60 -8.81
CA GLU A 52 6.40 5.65 -9.31
C GLU A 52 7.21 6.22 -8.14
N PRO A 53 8.51 6.53 -8.33
CA PRO A 53 9.31 7.18 -7.29
C PRO A 53 8.92 8.65 -7.12
N ALA A 54 9.24 9.26 -5.98
CA ALA A 54 9.05 10.69 -5.83
C ALA A 54 10.24 11.49 -6.38
N GLY A 55 9.95 12.68 -6.94
CA GLY A 55 10.95 13.70 -7.24
C GLY A 55 10.82 14.42 -8.57
N GLY A 56 11.40 15.61 -8.65
CA GLY A 56 11.42 16.44 -9.85
C GLY A 56 10.03 16.74 -10.43
N ARG A 57 9.96 17.00 -11.74
CA ARG A 57 8.70 17.20 -12.49
C ARG A 57 8.18 15.87 -13.05
N LEU A 58 8.09 14.85 -12.19
CA LEU A 58 7.88 13.46 -12.60
C LEU A 58 6.73 13.28 -13.59
N ASN A 59 5.58 13.91 -13.35
CA ASN A 59 4.42 13.83 -14.24
C ASN A 59 4.73 14.29 -15.67
N GLU A 60 5.49 15.37 -15.82
CA GLU A 60 5.89 15.85 -17.15
C GLU A 60 6.95 14.96 -17.78
N LEU A 61 7.91 14.50 -16.98
CA LEU A 61 8.99 13.63 -17.42
C LEU A 61 8.47 12.26 -17.87
N LEU A 62 7.52 11.68 -17.14
CA LEU A 62 6.86 10.43 -17.51
C LEU A 62 6.17 10.56 -18.87
N LYS A 63 5.49 11.69 -19.11
CA LYS A 63 4.79 11.96 -20.37
C LYS A 63 5.73 12.19 -21.55
N ASN A 64 6.88 12.83 -21.31
CA ASN A 64 7.77 13.29 -22.39
C ASN A 64 8.97 12.37 -22.63
N MET A 65 9.43 11.63 -21.62
CA MET A 65 10.63 10.79 -21.66
C MET A 65 10.32 9.29 -21.53
N GLY A 66 9.12 8.93 -21.06
CA GLY A 66 8.70 7.53 -20.92
C GLY A 66 9.73 6.69 -20.18
N ARG A 67 10.17 5.58 -20.81
CA ARG A 67 11.12 4.63 -20.22
C ARG A 67 12.53 5.18 -20.00
N THR A 68 12.93 6.25 -20.70
CA THR A 68 14.25 6.85 -20.45
C THR A 68 14.36 7.34 -19.01
N LEU A 69 13.24 7.76 -18.40
CA LEU A 69 13.18 8.20 -17.01
C LEU A 69 13.56 7.09 -16.01
N GLU A 70 13.36 5.81 -16.38
CA GLU A 70 13.64 4.66 -15.51
C GLU A 70 15.09 4.67 -15.02
N ALA A 71 16.04 5.14 -15.82
CA ALA A 71 17.47 5.21 -15.48
C ALA A 71 17.78 6.02 -14.21
N TRP A 72 16.88 6.90 -13.78
CA TRP A 72 17.02 7.69 -12.55
C TRP A 72 16.18 7.18 -11.39
N MET A 73 15.36 6.16 -11.60
CA MET A 73 14.54 5.54 -10.56
C MET A 73 15.39 4.63 -9.69
N GLY A 74 15.12 4.64 -8.39
CA GLY A 74 15.83 3.83 -7.40
C GLY A 74 14.98 3.49 -6.19
N VAL A 75 15.11 2.24 -5.74
CA VAL A 75 14.62 1.78 -4.44
C VAL A 75 15.77 1.74 -3.45
N TYR A 76 15.57 2.38 -2.31
CA TYR A 76 16.47 2.40 -1.17
C TYR A 76 15.77 1.74 0.02
N GLN A 77 16.51 1.31 1.04
CA GLN A 77 15.91 0.72 2.25
C GLN A 77 16.17 1.63 3.44
N ALA A 78 15.11 1.91 4.21
CA ALA A 78 15.24 2.67 5.46
C ALA A 78 15.61 1.77 6.66
N SER A 79 15.50 0.45 6.49
CA SER A 79 15.88 -0.56 7.47
C SER A 79 17.40 -0.75 7.52
N ASN A 80 17.95 -0.85 8.74
CA ASN A 80 19.39 -1.03 8.96
C ASN A 80 19.79 -2.51 9.12
N ASP A 81 18.83 -3.42 9.12
CA ASP A 81 18.99 -4.86 9.41
C ASP A 81 19.11 -5.73 8.15
N GLY A 82 19.12 -5.11 6.97
CA GLY A 82 19.15 -5.81 5.67
C GLY A 82 17.80 -6.38 5.24
N ASN A 83 16.73 -6.16 6.01
CA ASN A 83 15.39 -6.60 5.62
C ASN A 83 14.77 -5.64 4.60
N ILE A 84 13.99 -6.19 3.68
CA ILE A 84 13.30 -5.45 2.60
C ILE A 84 11.94 -4.87 3.04
N THR A 85 11.80 -4.49 4.32
CA THR A 85 10.52 -4.12 4.95
C THR A 85 10.17 -2.64 4.83
N MET A 86 11.12 -1.79 4.46
CA MET A 86 10.96 -0.34 4.39
C MET A 86 11.52 0.24 3.08
N PRO A 87 11.04 -0.20 1.91
CA PRO A 87 11.49 0.36 0.63
C PRO A 87 11.09 1.84 0.51
N TYR A 88 12.01 2.60 -0.05
CA TYR A 88 11.92 4.03 -0.27
C TYR A 88 12.23 4.34 -1.73
N TYR A 89 11.21 4.77 -2.47
CA TYR A 89 11.21 4.94 -3.92
C TYR A 89 11.45 6.41 -4.25
N LYS A 90 12.64 6.74 -4.76
CA LYS A 90 13.00 8.11 -5.10
C LYS A 90 13.86 8.18 -6.35
N MET A 91 13.85 9.34 -6.99
CA MET A 91 14.81 9.65 -8.04
C MET A 91 16.23 9.77 -7.45
N SER A 92 17.24 9.31 -8.19
CA SER A 92 18.65 9.44 -7.80
C SER A 92 19.11 10.91 -7.83
N THR A 93 18.67 11.66 -8.84
CA THR A 93 18.94 13.09 -9.05
C THR A 93 17.70 13.78 -9.61
N GLU A 94 17.54 15.08 -9.38
CA GLU A 94 16.60 15.87 -10.18
C GLU A 94 17.01 15.80 -11.67
N THR A 95 16.11 15.38 -12.54
CA THR A 95 16.29 15.44 -14.00
C THR A 95 16.00 16.87 -14.47
N ALA A 96 16.88 17.80 -14.10
CA ALA A 96 16.85 19.17 -14.59
C ALA A 96 18.09 19.41 -15.45
N ASP A 97 17.92 20.05 -16.60
CA ASP A 97 19.02 20.49 -17.48
C ASP A 97 19.73 21.70 -16.87
N THR A 98 20.36 21.50 -15.70
CA THR A 98 21.10 22.53 -14.96
C THR A 98 22.39 21.92 -14.42
N ALA A 99 23.48 22.71 -14.42
CA ALA A 99 24.81 22.25 -13.98
C ALA A 99 24.90 21.86 -12.50
N ALA A 100 23.89 22.19 -11.68
CA ALA A 100 23.82 21.83 -10.28
C ALA A 100 22.92 20.59 -10.10
N VAL A 101 23.51 19.46 -9.72
CA VAL A 101 22.77 18.26 -9.34
C VAL A 101 22.07 18.53 -8.00
N LYS A 102 20.76 18.69 -8.01
CA LYS A 102 19.96 18.70 -6.78
C LYS A 102 19.61 17.26 -6.41
N ILE A 103 19.97 16.89 -5.19
CA ILE A 103 19.66 15.57 -4.64
C ILE A 103 18.18 15.56 -4.26
N GLN A 104 17.45 14.59 -4.81
CA GLN A 104 16.09 14.33 -4.40
C GLN A 104 16.10 13.58 -3.07
N HIS A 105 15.61 14.24 -2.01
CA HIS A 105 15.49 13.67 -0.67
C HIS A 105 14.15 12.98 -0.45
N ALA A 106 13.06 13.63 -0.88
CA ALA A 106 11.71 13.09 -0.73
C ALA A 106 11.49 11.87 -1.61
N GLY A 107 10.75 10.90 -1.09
CA GLY A 107 10.56 9.58 -1.67
C GLY A 107 9.25 8.97 -1.22
N HIS A 108 8.68 8.13 -2.08
CA HIS A 108 7.55 7.32 -1.69
C HIS A 108 8.02 6.18 -0.79
N TYR A 109 7.18 5.72 0.12
CA TYR A 109 7.45 4.53 0.93
C TYR A 109 6.29 3.55 0.81
N CYS A 110 6.60 2.26 1.00
CA CYS A 110 5.62 1.20 1.20
C CYS A 110 5.90 0.51 2.52
N LEU A 111 4.92 0.49 3.41
CA LEU A 111 5.00 -0.25 4.68
C LEU A 111 3.77 -1.14 4.78
N ALA A 112 3.95 -2.39 5.19
CA ALA A 112 2.83 -3.30 5.35
C ALA A 112 2.98 -4.19 6.57
N PHE A 113 1.87 -4.59 7.16
CA PHE A 113 1.82 -5.55 8.27
C PHE A 113 0.47 -6.26 8.31
N VAL A 114 0.40 -7.39 9.03
CA VAL A 114 -0.87 -8.06 9.33
C VAL A 114 -1.47 -7.41 10.59
N GLU A 115 -2.71 -6.96 10.50
CA GLU A 115 -3.46 -6.46 11.65
C GLU A 115 -3.77 -7.63 12.60
N ASP A 116 -3.38 -7.50 13.87
CA ASP A 116 -3.78 -8.46 14.90
C ASP A 116 -5.20 -8.11 15.39
N HIS A 117 -6.16 -8.96 15.01
CA HIS A 117 -7.56 -8.84 15.46
C HIS A 117 -7.82 -9.52 16.80
N THR A 118 -6.83 -10.22 17.35
CA THR A 118 -6.95 -10.78 18.68
C THR A 118 -6.69 -9.66 19.68
N HIS A 119 -7.66 -9.40 20.56
CA HIS A 119 -7.50 -8.52 21.72
C HIS A 119 -6.53 -9.13 22.77
N SER A 120 -5.41 -9.72 22.32
CA SER A 120 -4.33 -10.13 23.20
C SER A 120 -3.64 -8.87 23.69
N THR A 121 -3.70 -8.64 24.99
CA THR A 121 -3.12 -7.55 25.78
C THR A 121 -1.58 -7.55 25.80
N SER A 122 -0.94 -8.19 24.82
CA SER A 122 0.51 -8.19 24.62
C SER A 122 0.91 -6.97 23.79
N SER A 123 1.61 -6.06 24.46
CA SER A 123 2.08 -4.74 24.05
C SER A 123 3.09 -4.71 22.88
N SER A 124 3.02 -5.66 21.95
CA SER A 124 3.95 -5.81 20.84
C SER A 124 3.36 -5.19 19.57
N SER A 125 4.06 -4.20 19.01
CA SER A 125 3.79 -3.64 17.67
C SER A 125 3.76 -4.75 16.62
N SER A 126 2.84 -4.66 15.64
CA SER A 126 2.79 -5.59 14.51
C SER A 126 4.12 -5.56 13.75
N GLN A 127 4.67 -6.73 13.46
CA GLN A 127 5.89 -6.86 12.66
C GLN A 127 5.62 -6.49 11.20
N LEU A 128 6.53 -5.72 10.61
CA LEU A 128 6.45 -5.36 9.19
C LEU A 128 6.68 -6.56 8.29
N LEU A 129 5.94 -6.59 7.18
CA LEU A 129 6.07 -7.57 6.12
C LEU A 129 7.18 -7.17 5.15
N PRO A 130 7.92 -8.14 4.60
CA PRO A 130 8.84 -7.89 3.51
C PRO A 130 8.08 -7.36 2.29
N ILE A 131 8.67 -6.39 1.59
CA ILE A 131 8.12 -5.82 0.37
C ILE A 131 8.94 -6.29 -0.83
N VAL A 132 8.27 -6.96 -1.76
CA VAL A 132 8.82 -7.28 -3.07
C VAL A 132 8.65 -6.05 -3.96
N TYR A 133 9.77 -5.40 -4.29
CA TYR A 133 9.84 -4.20 -5.12
C TYR A 133 10.41 -4.47 -6.51
N ASP A 134 11.11 -5.57 -6.71
CA ASP A 134 11.56 -6.02 -8.03
C ASP A 134 10.38 -6.68 -8.77
N THR A 135 9.88 -5.97 -9.79
CA THR A 135 8.71 -6.39 -10.57
C THR A 135 8.93 -7.72 -11.29
N SER A 136 10.17 -8.01 -11.71
CA SER A 136 10.52 -9.26 -12.39
C SER A 136 10.41 -10.48 -11.48
N LYS A 137 10.51 -10.29 -10.16
CA LYS A 137 10.37 -11.38 -9.17
C LYS A 137 8.94 -11.85 -9.00
N VAL A 138 7.96 -11.03 -9.38
CA VAL A 138 6.54 -11.39 -9.32
C VAL A 138 6.03 -11.83 -10.69
N PHE A 139 6.30 -11.04 -11.72
CA PHE A 139 5.73 -11.25 -13.06
C PHE A 139 6.65 -11.99 -14.03
N GLY A 140 7.91 -12.21 -13.67
CA GLY A 140 8.89 -12.82 -14.56
C GLY A 140 9.05 -12.02 -15.85
N ASN A 141 8.82 -12.67 -16.98
CA ASN A 141 8.92 -12.06 -18.31
C ASN A 141 7.61 -11.37 -18.77
N ASP A 142 6.52 -11.44 -17.98
CA ASP A 142 5.26 -10.79 -18.33
C ASP A 142 5.33 -9.27 -18.08
N THR A 143 5.71 -8.53 -19.12
CA THR A 143 5.77 -7.07 -19.09
C THR A 143 4.41 -6.37 -18.97
N MET A 144 3.30 -7.08 -19.24
CA MET A 144 1.94 -6.54 -19.05
C MET A 144 1.49 -6.60 -17.59
N MET A 145 2.19 -7.35 -16.73
CA MET A 145 1.90 -7.51 -15.31
C MET A 145 0.48 -8.03 -15.04
N LEU A 146 -0.03 -8.87 -15.94
CA LEU A 146 -1.37 -9.44 -15.81
C LEU A 146 -1.34 -10.74 -15.00
N TYR A 147 -0.26 -11.51 -15.10
CA TYR A 147 -0.14 -12.80 -14.44
C TYR A 147 1.17 -12.91 -13.64
N PRO A 148 1.10 -13.29 -12.35
CA PRO A 148 2.29 -13.46 -11.52
C PRO A 148 3.02 -14.78 -11.88
N VAL A 149 3.69 -14.81 -13.03
CA VAL A 149 4.31 -16.02 -13.59
C VAL A 149 5.29 -16.67 -12.62
N ALA A 150 6.00 -15.88 -11.80
CA ALA A 150 6.96 -16.40 -10.84
C ALA A 150 6.30 -17.23 -9.73
N MET A 151 5.07 -16.91 -9.34
CA MET A 151 4.34 -17.67 -8.31
C MET A 151 3.91 -19.07 -8.78
N ASN A 152 3.95 -19.36 -10.08
CA ASN A 152 3.67 -20.71 -10.59
C ASN A 152 4.84 -21.69 -10.36
N THR A 153 6.04 -21.17 -10.17
CA THR A 153 7.27 -21.98 -10.05
C THR A 153 8.03 -21.77 -8.75
N LYS A 154 7.77 -20.67 -8.04
CA LYS A 154 8.43 -20.29 -6.79
C LYS A 154 7.41 -20.01 -5.70
N THR A 155 7.77 -20.35 -4.47
CA THR A 155 7.05 -19.98 -3.25
C THR A 155 7.32 -18.52 -2.89
N VAL A 156 6.44 -17.91 -2.08
CA VAL A 156 6.64 -16.54 -1.57
C VAL A 156 7.95 -16.44 -0.79
N ARG A 157 8.29 -17.47 0.00
CA ARG A 157 9.59 -17.58 0.70
C ARG A 157 10.80 -17.48 -0.21
N GLU A 158 10.75 -18.15 -1.37
CA GLU A 158 11.85 -18.11 -2.34
C GLU A 158 11.93 -16.73 -3.00
N ILE A 159 10.80 -16.12 -3.34
CA ILE A 159 10.73 -14.78 -3.93
C ILE A 159 11.35 -13.73 -2.98
N ILE A 160 11.02 -13.76 -1.69
CA ILE A 160 11.59 -12.81 -0.70
C ILE A 160 13.06 -13.07 -0.39
N GLY A 161 13.55 -14.29 -0.61
CA GLY A 161 14.93 -14.69 -0.33
C GLY A 161 15.91 -14.36 -1.47
N GLU A 162 15.40 -14.03 -2.66
CA GLU A 162 16.23 -13.62 -3.78
C GLU A 162 16.70 -12.17 -3.64
N GLU A 163 17.88 -11.90 -4.21
CA GLU A 163 18.32 -10.51 -4.38
C GLU A 163 17.34 -9.78 -5.29
N GLN A 164 16.90 -8.62 -4.83
CA GLN A 164 15.99 -7.73 -5.54
C GLN A 164 16.76 -6.55 -6.12
N TYR A 165 16.46 -6.22 -7.36
CA TYR A 165 16.98 -5.03 -8.01
C TYR A 165 15.85 -3.98 -8.09
N GLY A 166 16.21 -2.72 -7.84
CA GLY A 166 15.23 -1.63 -7.82
C GLY A 166 15.77 -0.35 -8.45
N PHE A 167 16.83 -0.46 -9.26
CA PHE A 167 17.43 0.66 -9.96
C PHE A 167 17.20 0.52 -11.46
N ALA A 168 17.07 1.67 -12.14
CA ALA A 168 16.91 1.71 -13.59
C ALA A 168 15.62 1.08 -14.14
N GLU A 169 14.58 0.92 -13.30
CA GLU A 169 13.30 0.32 -13.68
C GLU A 169 12.12 0.84 -12.85
N THR A 170 10.91 0.73 -13.40
CA THR A 170 9.67 0.96 -12.64
C THR A 170 9.45 -0.20 -11.65
N SER A 171 9.51 0.11 -10.36
CA SER A 171 9.39 -0.88 -9.28
C SER A 171 7.94 -1.26 -8.98
N SER A 172 7.79 -2.37 -8.28
CA SER A 172 6.53 -2.82 -7.66
C SER A 172 6.55 -2.58 -6.14
N ALA A 173 5.46 -2.90 -5.46
CA ALA A 173 5.35 -2.79 -4.01
C ALA A 173 4.36 -3.82 -3.45
N PHE A 174 4.75 -5.10 -3.45
CA PHE A 174 3.95 -6.20 -2.92
C PHE A 174 4.38 -6.58 -1.50
N ALA A 175 3.46 -6.46 -0.54
CA ALA A 175 3.62 -7.04 0.78
C ALA A 175 3.54 -8.56 0.68
N ALA A 176 4.55 -9.24 1.20
CA ALA A 176 4.67 -10.69 1.14
C ALA A 176 4.33 -11.34 2.48
N VAL A 177 3.29 -12.17 2.48
CA VAL A 177 2.94 -13.08 3.58
C VAL A 177 3.35 -14.49 3.16
N ASP A 178 4.43 -15.00 3.74
CA ASP A 178 5.00 -16.32 3.38
C ASP A 178 3.99 -17.45 3.62
N LYS A 179 3.48 -17.56 4.85
CA LYS A 179 2.51 -18.59 5.20
C LYS A 179 1.62 -18.10 6.33
N VAL A 180 0.32 -18.22 6.14
CA VAL A 180 -0.69 -17.89 7.16
C VAL A 180 -1.80 -18.93 7.14
N THR A 181 -2.29 -19.28 8.33
CA THR A 181 -3.41 -20.19 8.52
C THR A 181 -4.62 -19.38 8.99
N ILE A 182 -5.70 -19.42 8.22
CA ILE A 182 -6.97 -18.79 8.53
C ILE A 182 -7.95 -19.88 8.99
N GLU A 183 -8.29 -19.84 10.27
CA GLU A 183 -9.27 -20.75 10.87
C GLU A 183 -10.65 -20.65 10.17
N PRO A 184 -11.50 -21.69 10.30
CA PRO A 184 -12.81 -21.68 9.68
C PRO A 184 -13.65 -20.45 10.07
N GLY A 185 -14.18 -19.75 9.07
CA GLY A 185 -14.98 -18.53 9.25
C GLY A 185 -14.21 -17.31 9.78
N LYS A 186 -12.88 -17.36 9.85
CA LYS A 186 -12.02 -16.24 10.27
C LYS A 186 -11.47 -15.49 9.08
N SER A 187 -10.85 -14.34 9.39
CA SER A 187 -10.23 -13.46 8.41
C SER A 187 -8.89 -12.95 8.92
N ILE A 188 -8.03 -12.60 7.98
CA ILE A 188 -6.83 -11.81 8.23
C ILE A 188 -6.94 -10.51 7.45
N THR A 189 -6.30 -9.45 7.94
CA THR A 189 -6.24 -8.17 7.24
C THR A 189 -4.79 -7.73 7.09
N ILE A 190 -4.37 -7.52 5.85
CA ILE A 190 -3.08 -6.92 5.51
C ILE A 190 -3.31 -5.42 5.34
N ALA A 191 -2.63 -4.61 6.12
CA ALA A 191 -2.65 -3.16 6.00
C ALA A 191 -1.37 -2.70 5.31
N SER A 192 -1.51 -2.07 4.14
CA SER A 192 -0.41 -1.48 3.37
C SER A 192 -0.56 0.04 3.29
N PHE A 193 0.53 0.75 3.51
CA PHE A 193 0.62 2.20 3.52
C PHE A 193 1.54 2.66 2.39
N TYR A 194 0.98 3.39 1.44
CA TYR A 194 1.72 4.00 0.33
C TYR A 194 1.76 5.50 0.55
N GLY A 195 2.89 6.03 1.01
CA GLY A 195 2.99 7.44 1.40
C GLY A 195 4.15 8.17 0.74
N LEU A 196 4.29 9.44 1.13
CA LEU A 196 5.42 10.30 0.78
C LEU A 196 6.08 10.74 2.09
N ALA A 197 7.39 10.65 2.16
CA ALA A 197 8.18 11.28 3.22
C ALA A 197 9.25 12.19 2.61
N ASP A 198 9.67 13.20 3.38
CA ASP A 198 10.69 14.15 2.96
C ASP A 198 12.09 13.54 3.03
N HIS A 199 12.32 12.63 3.99
CA HIS A 199 13.56 11.91 4.15
C HIS A 199 13.35 10.43 4.43
N ILE A 200 14.28 9.60 3.94
CA ILE A 200 14.29 8.15 4.22
C ILE A 200 14.37 7.84 5.72
N THR A 201 14.96 8.74 6.50
CA THR A 201 15.08 8.64 7.96
C THR A 201 13.75 8.80 8.70
N ASP A 202 12.71 9.28 8.02
CA ASP A 202 11.38 9.46 8.62
C ASP A 202 10.58 8.15 8.61
N VAL A 203 10.89 7.24 7.68
CA VAL A 203 10.18 5.97 7.48
C VAL A 203 10.17 5.09 8.74
N PRO A 204 11.26 4.92 9.50
CA PRO A 204 11.22 4.18 10.76
C PRO A 204 10.26 4.80 11.78
N THR A 205 10.26 6.13 11.93
CA THR A 205 9.34 6.85 12.83
C THR A 205 7.88 6.66 12.42
N ILE A 206 7.60 6.76 11.11
CA ILE A 206 6.27 6.48 10.55
C ILE A 206 5.87 5.04 10.85
N SER A 207 6.77 4.08 10.66
CA SER A 207 6.50 2.66 10.89
C SER A 207 6.09 2.35 12.32
N HIS A 208 6.76 2.96 13.31
CA HIS A 208 6.42 2.81 14.72
C HIS A 208 5.03 3.37 15.04
N ARG A 209 4.63 4.45 14.37
CA ARG A 209 3.33 5.09 14.58
C ARG A 209 2.19 4.27 13.98
N ILE A 210 2.34 3.79 12.75
CA ILE A 210 1.27 3.06 12.05
C ILE A 210 1.06 1.62 12.56
N THR A 211 2.10 1.00 13.12
CA THR A 211 2.05 -0.36 13.69
C THR A 211 1.51 -0.40 15.12
N ALA A 212 1.18 0.76 15.70
CA ALA A 212 0.52 0.82 16.98
C ALA A 212 -0.86 0.13 16.94
N ASN A 213 -1.18 -0.62 17.98
CA ASN A 213 -2.42 -1.40 18.04
C ASN A 213 -3.64 -0.48 17.88
N GLY A 214 -4.58 -0.87 17.02
CA GLY A 214 -5.81 -0.14 16.75
C GLY A 214 -5.65 1.12 15.90
N PHE A 215 -4.43 1.53 15.53
CA PHE A 215 -4.17 2.77 14.78
C PHE A 215 -4.96 2.79 13.45
N VAL A 216 -4.83 1.73 12.64
CA VAL A 216 -5.47 1.65 11.32
C VAL A 216 -7.00 1.74 11.43
N GLN A 217 -7.59 1.00 12.37
CA GLN A 217 -9.04 0.97 12.57
C GLN A 217 -9.58 2.30 13.12
N TYR A 218 -8.82 2.95 14.01
CA TYR A 218 -9.13 4.30 14.49
C TYR A 218 -9.11 5.31 13.34
N LYS A 219 -8.03 5.33 12.54
CA LYS A 219 -7.89 6.23 11.39
C LYS A 219 -8.92 6.00 10.31
N PHE A 220 -9.32 4.76 10.09
CA PHE A 220 -10.42 4.42 9.19
C PHE A 220 -11.76 5.00 9.66
N SER A 221 -12.09 4.84 10.95
CA SER A 221 -13.30 5.42 11.53
C SER A 221 -13.27 6.95 11.43
N ARG A 222 -12.11 7.56 11.70
CA ARG A 222 -11.93 9.01 11.63
C ARG A 222 -12.08 9.55 10.21
N ALA A 223 -11.55 8.86 9.20
CA ALA A 223 -11.71 9.24 7.79
C ALA A 223 -13.19 9.32 7.39
N ARG A 224 -14.01 8.37 7.85
CA ARG A 224 -15.46 8.38 7.61
C ARG A 224 -16.16 9.52 8.36
N GLU A 225 -15.78 9.75 9.61
CA GLU A 225 -16.36 10.80 10.43
C GLU A 225 -16.07 12.20 9.87
N ILE A 226 -14.87 12.45 9.34
CA ILE A 226 -14.53 13.71 8.66
C ILE A 226 -15.45 13.96 7.47
N ILE A 227 -15.71 12.94 6.64
CA ILE A 227 -16.62 13.04 5.49
C ILE A 227 -18.04 13.41 5.96
N GLN A 228 -18.51 12.79 7.04
CA GLN A 228 -19.81 13.12 7.62
C GLN A 228 -19.83 14.56 8.15
N GLN A 229 -18.82 14.98 8.91
CA GLN A 229 -18.71 16.33 9.46
C GLN A 229 -18.72 17.41 8.37
N ILE A 230 -18.06 17.16 7.23
CA ILE A 230 -18.12 18.05 6.06
C ILE A 230 -19.56 18.11 5.53
N ASN A 231 -20.21 16.96 5.32
CA ASN A 231 -21.52 16.88 4.69
C ASN A 231 -22.71 17.25 5.59
N ASN A 232 -22.51 17.38 6.91
CA ASN A 232 -23.57 17.69 7.87
C ASN A 232 -24.37 18.96 7.50
N ASN A 233 -23.76 19.95 6.85
CA ASN A 233 -24.44 21.18 6.46
C ASN A 233 -25.42 21.01 5.28
N ALA A 234 -25.40 19.87 4.59
CA ALA A 234 -26.26 19.56 3.45
C ALA A 234 -27.02 18.24 3.63
N GLU A 235 -27.18 17.80 4.89
CA GLU A 235 -27.94 16.59 5.20
C GLU A 235 -29.37 16.71 4.65
N THR A 236 -29.74 15.74 3.81
CA THR A 236 -31.03 15.71 3.12
C THR A 236 -31.71 14.38 3.41
N SER A 237 -32.94 14.43 3.90
CA SER A 237 -33.74 13.24 4.20
C SER A 237 -35.04 13.25 3.39
N THR A 238 -35.08 12.42 2.36
CA THR A 238 -36.26 12.17 1.54
C THR A 238 -36.53 10.67 1.45
N LYS A 239 -37.70 10.29 0.90
CA LYS A 239 -38.02 8.88 0.61
C LYS A 239 -37.13 8.24 -0.46
N ASN A 240 -36.27 9.01 -1.12
CA ASN A 240 -35.36 8.51 -2.13
C ASN A 240 -33.91 8.62 -1.63
N ASP A 241 -33.36 7.48 -1.16
CA ASP A 241 -32.01 7.42 -0.62
C ASP A 241 -30.93 7.76 -1.65
N LEU A 242 -31.17 7.48 -2.94
CA LEU A 242 -30.25 7.87 -4.02
C LEU A 242 -30.18 9.38 -4.16
N PHE A 243 -31.32 10.07 -4.01
CA PHE A 243 -31.34 11.54 -4.04
C PHE A 243 -30.60 12.13 -2.85
N ASN A 244 -30.81 11.58 -1.65
CA ASN A 244 -30.11 12.01 -0.43
C ASN A 244 -28.58 11.87 -0.60
N GLY A 245 -28.13 10.71 -1.12
CA GLY A 245 -26.72 10.45 -1.40
C GLY A 245 -26.14 11.38 -2.48
N LEU A 246 -26.90 11.67 -3.54
CA LEU A 246 -26.48 12.61 -4.59
C LEU A 246 -26.23 14.01 -4.03
N VAL A 247 -27.15 14.55 -3.20
CA VAL A 247 -26.99 15.87 -2.59
C VAL A 247 -25.75 15.91 -1.70
N SER A 248 -25.53 14.86 -0.88
CA SER A 248 -24.32 14.75 -0.06
C SER A 248 -23.04 14.75 -0.89
N GLN A 249 -23.01 14.01 -2.01
CA GLN A 249 -21.84 13.98 -2.89
C GLN A 249 -21.60 15.35 -3.55
N MET A 250 -22.64 16.01 -4.07
CA MET A 250 -22.52 17.32 -4.68
C MET A 250 -22.01 18.38 -3.69
N PHE A 251 -22.45 18.31 -2.45
CA PHE A 251 -21.95 19.20 -1.40
C PHE A 251 -20.48 18.94 -1.09
N MET A 252 -20.08 17.67 -1.01
CA MET A 252 -18.68 17.28 -0.79
C MET A 252 -17.78 17.78 -1.93
N ASP A 253 -18.17 17.57 -3.19
CA ASP A 253 -17.40 18.00 -4.36
C ASP A 253 -17.19 19.52 -4.37
N ASN A 254 -18.22 20.29 -4.02
CA ASN A 254 -18.10 21.74 -3.88
C ASN A 254 -17.18 22.11 -2.71
N SER A 255 -17.31 21.44 -1.57
CA SER A 255 -16.50 21.72 -0.38
C SER A 255 -15.01 21.46 -0.62
N ILE A 256 -14.67 20.39 -1.36
CA ILE A 256 -13.28 20.06 -1.69
C ILE A 256 -12.68 21.07 -2.68
N ARG A 257 -13.50 21.64 -3.57
CA ARG A 257 -13.03 22.65 -4.53
C ARG A 257 -12.81 24.02 -3.89
N GLY A 258 -13.52 24.34 -2.81
CA GLY A 258 -13.66 25.68 -2.24
C GLY A 258 -14.72 26.52 -2.95
#